data_AF-A0A9C8ABY2-F1
#
_entry.id   AF-A0A9C8ABY2-F1
#
_cell.length_a   1.000
_cell.length_b   1.000
_cell.length_c   1.000
_cell.angle_alpha   90.00
_cell.angle_beta   90.00
_cell.angle_gamma   90.00
#
_symmetry.space_group_name_H-M   'P 1'
#
loop_
_entity.id
_entity.type
_entity.pdbx_description
1 polymer ?
#
loop_
_entity_poly.entity_id
_entity_poly.type
_entity_poly.pdbx_seq_one_letter_code
_entity_poly.pdbx_strand_id
1 'polypeptide(L)' 'MFTQYEDFKENPDAFFASIWAFYDLDKSFTYKVKTLRVGERHFRKGMVDEWRQVFSPEQAVKASQMIPERLFKKFKWSP' A
#
# COMPACT_ATOMS: atom_id res chain seq x y z
N MET A 1 -2.57 15.67 -0.63
CA MET A 1 -3.16 14.48 0.02
C MET A 1 -2.07 13.43 0.20
N PHE A 2 -2.13 12.66 1.30
CA PHE A 2 -1.34 11.45 1.47
C PHE A 2 -2.28 10.25 1.50
N THR A 3 -1.84 9.14 0.92
CA THR A 3 -2.65 7.92 0.76
C THR A 3 -1.83 6.70 1.14
N GLN A 4 -2.45 5.70 1.74
CA GLN A 4 -1.82 4.41 2.01
C GLN A 4 -2.40 3.34 1.10
N TYR A 5 -1.59 2.33 0.78
CA TYR A 5 -2.04 1.21 -0.04
C TYR A 5 -3.03 0.33 0.74
N GLU A 6 -2.84 0.27 2.05
CA GLU A 6 -3.65 -0.38 3.04
C GLU A 6 -5.10 0.14 3.01
N ASP A 7 -5.27 1.47 2.99
CA ASP A 7 -6.58 2.11 2.88
C ASP A 7 -7.32 1.68 1.60
N PHE A 8 -6.60 1.63 0.48
CA PHE A 8 -7.14 1.13 -0.79
C PHE A 8 -7.53 -0.34 -0.71
N LYS A 9 -6.73 -1.18 -0.05
CA LYS A 9 -7.00 -2.60 0.08
C LYS A 9 -8.15 -2.91 1.02
N GLU A 10 -8.34 -2.11 2.06
CA GLU A 10 -9.43 -2.24 3.02
C GLU A 10 -10.75 -1.72 2.46
N ASN A 11 -10.75 -0.51 1.89
CA ASN A 11 -11.96 0.11 1.35
C ASN A 11 -11.67 0.93 0.07
N PRO A 12 -11.67 0.27 -1.11
CA PRO A 12 -11.42 0.92 -2.38
C PRO A 12 -12.37 2.09 -2.66
N ASP A 13 -13.65 1.97 -2.31
CA ASP A 13 -14.66 2.99 -2.61
C ASP A 13 -14.42 4.26 -1.81
N ALA A 14 -14.15 4.13 -0.50
CA ALA A 14 -13.80 5.27 0.35
C ALA A 14 -12.47 5.90 -0.07
N PHE A 15 -11.49 5.07 -0.44
CA PHE A 15 -10.20 5.52 -0.96
C PHE A 15 -10.37 6.38 -2.22
N PHE A 16 -11.10 5.91 -3.23
CA PHE A 16 -11.33 6.68 -4.46
C PHE A 16 -12.22 7.89 -4.23
N ALA A 17 -13.21 7.82 -3.34
CA ALA A 17 -14.00 8.98 -2.96
C ALA A 17 -13.12 10.09 -2.35
N SER A 18 -12.13 9.74 -1.53
CA SER A 18 -11.18 10.72 -0.97
C SER A 18 -10.32 11.39 -2.05
N ILE A 19 -9.90 10.62 -3.07
CA ILE A 19 -9.15 11.14 -4.22
C ILE A 19 -10.02 12.11 -5.02
N TRP A 20 -11.25 11.73 -5.36
CA TRP A 20 -12.16 12.59 -6.12
C TRP A 20 -12.46 13.88 -5.37
N ALA A 21 -12.75 13.79 -4.07
CA ALA A 21 -12.98 14.97 -3.24
C ALA A 21 -11.76 15.89 -3.17
N PHE A 22 -10.55 15.34 -3.06
CA PHE A 22 -9.33 16.15 -3.02
C PHE A 22 -9.07 16.92 -4.32
N TYR A 23 -9.43 16.37 -5.48
CA TYR A 23 -9.27 17.01 -6.78
C TYR A 23 -10.52 17.77 -7.26
N ASP A 24 -11.56 17.89 -6.43
CA ASP A 24 -12.84 18.50 -6.79
C ASP A 24 -13.46 17.89 -8.07
N LEU A 25 -13.35 16.57 -8.19
CA LEU A 25 -13.91 15.81 -9.30
C LEU A 25 -15.32 15.32 -8.95
N ASP A 26 -16.26 15.53 -9.88
CA ASP A 26 -17.58 14.93 -9.79
C ASP A 26 -17.50 13.42 -10.05
N LYS A 27 -18.31 12.65 -9.30
CA LYS A 27 -18.52 11.21 -9.48
C LYS A 27 -19.04 10.85 -10.87
N SER A 28 -19.56 11.81 -11.63
CA SER A 28 -19.92 11.65 -13.05
C SER A 28 -18.71 11.39 -13.95
N PHE A 29 -17.48 11.59 -13.48
CA PHE A 29 -16.26 11.22 -14.19
C PHE A 29 -16.12 9.69 -14.31
N THR A 30 -16.69 9.12 -15.36
CA THR A 30 -16.61 7.69 -15.63
C THR A 30 -15.28 7.34 -16.26
N TYR A 31 -14.27 6.99 -15.46
CA TYR A 31 -13.08 6.31 -15.94
C TYR A 31 -13.36 4.80 -16.00
N LYS A 32 -13.52 4.26 -17.21
CA LYS A 32 -13.66 2.80 -17.41
C LYS A 32 -12.30 2.14 -17.25
N VAL A 33 -11.94 1.80 -16.00
CA VAL A 33 -10.78 0.94 -15.73
C VAL A 33 -11.10 -0.45 -16.28
N LYS A 34 -10.28 -0.97 -17.20
CA LYS A 34 -10.34 -2.39 -17.55
C LYS A 34 -9.95 -3.18 -16.30
N THR A 35 -10.84 -4.03 -15.78
CA THR A 35 -10.52 -4.90 -14.65
C THR A 35 -9.40 -5.84 -15.06
N LEU A 36 -8.18 -5.56 -14.59
CA LEU A 36 -7.04 -6.43 -14.81
C LEU A 36 -7.12 -7.59 -13.82
N ARG A 37 -6.82 -8.81 -14.28
CA ARG A 37 -6.71 -9.96 -13.40
C ARG A 37 -5.44 -9.82 -12.55
N VAL A 38 -5.51 -10.21 -11.28
CA VAL A 38 -4.33 -10.26 -10.39
C VAL A 38 -3.26 -11.11 -11.05
N GLY A 39 -2.05 -10.56 -11.14
CA GLY A 39 -0.91 -11.22 -11.76
C GLY A 39 -0.81 -11.13 -13.30
N GLU A 40 -1.79 -10.53 -14.00
CA GLU A 40 -1.82 -10.48 -15.48
C GLU A 40 -0.67 -9.70 -16.11
N ARG A 41 -0.11 -8.69 -15.43
CA ARG A 41 0.98 -7.86 -15.97
C ARG A 41 2.33 -8.06 -15.29
N HIS A 42 2.33 -8.21 -13.97
CA HIS A 42 3.57 -8.24 -13.18
C HIS A 42 3.64 -9.44 -12.23
N PHE A 43 2.69 -10.38 -12.29
CA PHE A 43 2.58 -11.52 -11.37
C PHE A 43 2.53 -11.15 -9.87
N ARG A 44 2.39 -9.86 -9.54
CA ARG A 44 2.29 -9.37 -8.16
C ARG A 44 0.90 -9.67 -7.60
N LYS A 45 0.88 -10.21 -6.37
CA LYS A 45 -0.35 -10.54 -5.64
C LYS A 45 -0.99 -9.31 -4.98
N GLY A 46 -0.19 -8.28 -4.72
CA GLY A 46 -0.66 -7.03 -4.09
C GLY A 46 -1.15 -7.24 -2.66
N MET A 47 -0.51 -8.13 -1.90
CA MET A 47 -0.82 -8.31 -0.48
C MET A 47 -0.07 -7.24 0.34
N VAL A 48 -0.74 -6.70 1.36
CA VAL A 48 -0.17 -5.67 2.25
C VAL A 48 1.11 -6.15 2.94
N ASP A 49 1.08 -7.37 3.49
CA ASP A 49 2.17 -7.92 4.29
C ASP A 49 2.85 -9.15 3.65
N GLU A 50 2.96 -9.20 2.31
CA GLU A 50 3.62 -10.32 1.61
C GLU A 50 5.03 -10.57 2.15
N TRP A 51 5.75 -9.50 2.45
CA TRP A 51 7.12 -9.52 2.98
C TRP A 51 7.27 -10.39 4.23
N ARG A 52 6.25 -10.50 5.09
CA ARG A 52 6.29 -11.34 6.30
C ARG A 52 6.35 -12.83 5.99
N GLN A 53 5.82 -13.23 4.83
CA GLN A 53 5.71 -14.64 4.44
C GLN A 53 6.83 -15.07 3.49
N VAL A 54 7.42 -14.13 2.75
CA VAL A 54 8.46 -14.44 1.76
C VAL A 54 9.88 -14.33 2.30
N PHE A 55 10.11 -13.54 3.35
CA PHE A 55 11.41 -13.48 4.00
C PHE A 55 11.66 -14.70 4.87
N SER A 56 12.86 -15.26 4.78
CA SER A 56 13.37 -16.14 5.84
C SER A 56 13.54 -15.33 7.14
N PRO A 57 13.56 -15.99 8.31
CA PRO A 57 13.81 -15.30 9.58
C PRO A 57 15.07 -14.42 9.56
N GLU A 58 16.16 -14.91 8.95
CA GLU A 58 17.43 -14.20 8.84
C GLU A 58 17.32 -12.98 7.91
N GLN A 59 16.59 -13.12 6.80
CA GLN A 59 16.34 -12.01 5.87
C GLN A 59 15.50 -10.92 6.53
N ALA A 60 14.48 -11.28 7.32
CA ALA A 60 13.64 -10.34 8.05
C ALA A 60 14.46 -9.54 9.08
N VAL A 61 15.31 -10.22 9.86
CA VAL A 61 16.21 -9.56 10.81
C VAL A 61 17.16 -8.61 10.08
N LYS A 62 17.82 -9.09 9.03
CA LYS A 62 18.76 -8.28 8.25
C LYS A 62 18.10 -7.05 7.65
N ALA A 63 16.92 -7.20 7.04
CA ALA A 63 16.18 -6.09 6.46
C ALA A 63 15.75 -5.07 7.53
N SER A 64 15.30 -5.53 8.70
CA SER A 64 14.89 -4.67 9.81
C SER A 64 16.07 -3.85 10.36
N GLN A 65 17.26 -4.45 10.45
CA GLN A 65 18.49 -3.77 10.89
C GLN A 65 18.97 -2.67 9.93
N MET A 66 18.53 -2.69 8.66
CA MET A 66 18.87 -1.63 7.69
C MET A 66 18.07 -0.34 7.91
N ILE A 67 17.00 -0.39 8.72
CA ILE A 67 16.21 0.79 9.07
C ILE A 67 16.98 1.61 10.12
N PRO A 68 17.35 2.87 9.85
CA PRO A 68 18.09 3.69 10.81
C PRO A 68 17.32 3.94 12.10
N GLU A 69 17.99 3.88 13.26
CA GLU A 69 17.40 4.12 14.59
C GLU A 69 16.62 5.44 14.69
N ARG A 70 17.10 6.49 13.99
CA ARG A 70 16.42 7.78 13.93
C ARG A 70 14.99 7.70 13.39
N LEU A 71 14.70 6.74 12.51
CA LEU A 71 13.37 6.56 11.95
C LEU A 71 12.43 5.90 12.96
N PHE A 72 12.90 4.88 13.69
CA PHE A 72 12.15 4.29 14.81
C PHE A 72 11.77 5.34 15.84
N LYS A 73 12.71 6.21 16.22
CA LYS A 73 12.44 7.34 17.14
C LYS A 73 11.45 8.35 16.55
N LYS A 74 11.65 8.77 15.30
CA LYS A 74 10.79 9.77 14.63
C LYS A 74 9.35 9.30 14.51
N PHE A 75 9.13 8.04 14.14
CA PHE A 75 7.81 7.49 13.86
C PHE A 75 7.22 6.65 14.99
N LYS A 76 7.92 6.54 16.13
CA LYS A 76 7.53 5.72 17.30
C LYS A 76 7.27 4.26 16.94
N TRP A 77 8.09 3.71 16.06
CA TRP A 77 8.03 2.29 15.70
C TRP A 77 8.77 1.45 16.72
N SER A 78 8.20 0.29 17.07
CA SER A 78 8.90 -0.73 17.83
C SER A 78 9.73 -1.60 16.88
N PRO A 79 11.00 -1.89 17.22
CA PRO A 79 11.79 -2.87 16.49
C PRO A 79 11.20 -4.29 16.58
#